data_AF-A0A2D5MTJ8-F1
#
_entry.id   AF-A0A2D5MTJ8-F1
#
_cell.length_a   1.000
_cell.length_b   1.000
_cell.length_c   1.000
_cell.angle_alpha   90.00
_cell.angle_beta   90.00
_cell.angle_gamma   90.00
#
_symmetry.space_group_name_H-M   'P 1'
#
loop_
_entity.id
_entity.type
_entity.pdbx_description
1 polymer ?
#
loop_
_entity_poly.entity_id
_entity_poly.type
_entity_poly.pdbx_seq_one_letter_code
_entity_poly.pdbx_strand_id
1 'polypeptide(L)'
;MKYQLKDYLYSINQSKKNLMDEDSDAVKKYVPYVVNRCLSSFTDAILYANEMNKSAHLPKKMQYDFYINSLKPRKRFSPWARKDSIDYLDVVKEYYG
;
A
#
# COMPACT_ATOMS: atom_id res chain seq x y z
N MET A 1 -5.12 -8.33 19.20
CA MET A 1 -6.06 -8.73 18.11
C MET A 1 -5.25 -9.00 16.83
N LYS A 2 -5.64 -9.90 15.92
CA LYS A 2 -4.83 -10.16 14.69
C LYS A 2 -5.26 -9.21 13.57
N TYR A 3 -4.70 -7.99 13.55
CA TYR A 3 -4.91 -7.03 12.47
C TYR A 3 -4.56 -7.61 11.11
N GLN A 4 -5.45 -7.43 10.14
CA GLN A 4 -5.29 -7.82 8.74
C GLN A 4 -5.09 -6.58 7.87
N LEU A 5 -4.62 -6.79 6.63
CA LEU A 5 -4.43 -5.71 5.65
C LEU A 5 -5.69 -4.83 5.48
N LYS A 6 -6.87 -5.47 5.46
CA LYS A 6 -8.15 -4.78 5.29
C LYS A 6 -8.43 -3.77 6.41
N ASP A 7 -7.98 -4.05 7.64
CA ASP A 7 -8.21 -3.17 8.79
C ASP A 7 -7.39 -1.89 8.64
N TYR A 8 -6.12 -2.00 8.24
CA TYR A 8 -5.27 -0.84 7.97
C TYR A 8 -5.80 0.00 6.80
N LEU A 9 -6.22 -0.66 5.71
CA LEU A 9 -6.81 0.04 4.56
C LEU A 9 -8.12 0.72 4.92
N TYR A 10 -8.96 0.10 5.74
CA TYR A 10 -10.21 0.69 6.22
C TYR A 10 -9.95 1.89 7.13
N SER A 11 -8.97 1.78 8.02
CA SER A 11 -8.52 2.87 8.87
C SER A 11 -8.03 4.08 8.07
N ILE A 12 -7.12 3.86 7.13
CA ILE A 12 -6.56 4.92 6.27
C ILE A 12 -7.64 5.53 5.36
N ASN A 13 -8.52 4.72 4.78
CA ASN A 13 -9.44 5.19 3.75
C ASN A 13 -10.78 5.69 4.28
N GLN A 14 -11.25 5.21 5.43
CA GLN A 14 -12.62 5.47 5.89
C GLN A 14 -12.68 5.89 7.35
N SER A 15 -12.33 5.02 8.30
CA SER A 15 -12.64 5.27 9.71
C SER A 15 -11.78 6.35 10.36
N LYS A 16 -10.56 6.59 9.86
CA LYS A 16 -9.59 7.53 10.42
C LYS A 16 -9.28 7.31 11.91
N LYS A 17 -9.55 6.10 12.41
CA LYS A 17 -9.14 5.66 13.75
C LYS A 17 -7.73 5.09 13.66
N ASN A 18 -6.80 5.67 14.40
CA ASN A 18 -5.40 5.24 14.39
C ASN A 18 -5.26 3.89 15.10
N LEU A 19 -4.89 2.84 14.35
CA LEU A 19 -4.70 1.51 14.90
C LEU A 19 -3.34 1.34 15.61
N MET A 20 -2.37 2.20 15.31
CA MET A 20 -0.98 2.11 15.80
C MET A 20 -0.79 2.77 17.18
N ASP A 21 -1.70 3.65 17.57
CA ASP A 21 -1.66 4.31 18.89
C ASP A 21 -2.25 3.42 19.99
N GLU A 22 -3.16 2.51 19.63
CA GLU A 22 -3.85 1.62 20.58
C GLU A 22 -3.06 0.32 20.85
N ASP A 23 -2.28 -0.19 19.88
CA ASP A 23 -1.60 -1.49 19.99
C ASP A 23 -0.24 -1.54 19.28
N SER A 24 0.83 -1.87 20.01
CA SER A 24 2.18 -2.03 19.45
C SER A 24 2.29 -3.19 18.45
N ASP A 25 1.43 -4.19 18.56
CA ASP A 25 1.42 -5.33 17.63
C ASP A 25 0.87 -4.94 16.25
N ALA A 26 0.12 -3.84 16.16
CA ALA A 26 -0.32 -3.28 14.90
C ALA A 26 0.87 -2.79 14.06
N VAL A 27 1.89 -2.19 14.71
CA VAL A 27 3.09 -1.68 14.03
C VAL A 27 3.91 -2.83 13.44
N LYS A 28 4.03 -3.94 14.17
CA LYS A 28 4.79 -5.12 13.71
C LYS A 28 4.18 -5.72 12.44
N LYS A 29 2.84 -5.86 12.41
CA LYS A 29 2.08 -6.47 11.30
C LYS A 29 1.86 -5.55 10.11
N TYR A 30 2.10 -4.26 10.25
CA TYR A 30 2.04 -3.32 9.14
C TYR A 30 3.08 -3.66 8.08
N VAL A 31 2.64 -3.76 6.83
CA VAL A 31 3.50 -4.01 5.66
C VAL A 31 3.43 -2.77 4.76
N PRO A 32 4.38 -1.83 4.88
CA PRO A 32 4.29 -0.55 4.18
C PRO A 32 4.22 -0.70 2.66
N TYR A 33 5.02 -1.60 2.09
CA TYR A 33 5.02 -1.89 0.66
C TYR A 33 3.63 -2.25 0.12
N VAL A 34 2.91 -3.14 0.81
CA VAL A 34 1.60 -3.63 0.35
C VAL A 34 0.57 -2.51 0.43
N VAL A 35 0.59 -1.71 1.50
CA VAL A 35 -0.32 -0.56 1.66
C VAL A 35 -0.02 0.50 0.61
N ASN A 36 1.25 0.80 0.37
CA ASN A 36 1.66 1.77 -0.64
C ASN A 36 1.20 1.35 -2.04
N ARG A 37 1.39 0.08 -2.40
CA ARG A 37 0.95 -0.49 -3.67
C ARG A 37 -0.58 -0.49 -3.83
N CYS A 38 -1.32 -0.71 -2.74
CA CYS A 38 -2.78 -0.57 -2.79
C CYS A 38 -3.21 0.88 -3.04
N LEU A 39 -2.48 1.87 -2.50
CA LEU A 39 -2.80 3.28 -2.67
C LEU A 39 -2.35 3.84 -4.03
N SER A 40 -1.30 3.29 -4.64
CA SER A 40 -0.80 3.75 -5.94
C SER A 40 -1.80 3.59 -7.09
N SER A 41 -2.80 2.71 -6.95
CA SER A 41 -3.84 2.51 -7.97
C SER A 41 -4.83 3.67 -8.10
N PHE A 42 -4.84 4.61 -7.15
CA PHE A 42 -5.79 5.73 -7.14
C PHE A 42 -5.10 7.04 -7.48
N THR A 43 -5.66 7.79 -8.43
CA THR A 43 -5.12 9.07 -8.89
C THR A 43 -5.04 10.13 -7.78
N ASP A 44 -5.94 10.08 -6.79
CA ASP A 44 -5.92 11.00 -5.66
C ASP A 44 -4.86 10.65 -4.59
N ALA A 45 -4.36 9.41 -4.60
CA ALA A 45 -3.39 8.91 -3.62
C ALA A 45 -1.98 8.68 -4.22
N ILE A 46 -1.83 8.71 -5.55
CA ILE A 46 -0.58 8.33 -6.23
C ILE A 46 0.62 9.21 -5.87
N LEU A 47 0.41 10.52 -5.66
CA LEU A 47 1.49 11.42 -5.27
C LEU A 47 2.00 11.11 -3.85
N TYR A 48 1.09 10.88 -2.90
CA TYR A 48 1.42 10.44 -1.55
C TYR A 48 2.13 9.08 -1.55
N ALA A 49 1.69 8.17 -2.42
CA ALA A 49 2.33 6.87 -2.62
C ALA A 49 3.77 6.99 -3.14
N ASN A 50 4.01 7.93 -4.05
CA ASN A 50 5.33 8.23 -4.57
C ASN A 50 6.27 8.85 -3.53
N GLU A 51 5.76 9.73 -2.67
CA GLU A 51 6.56 10.27 -1.56
C GLU A 51 7.01 9.17 -0.60
N MET A 52 6.11 8.26 -0.22
CA MET A 52 6.46 7.13 0.65
C MET A 52 7.37 6.10 -0.03
N ASN A 53 7.33 5.98 -1.36
CA ASN A 53 8.31 5.19 -2.10
C ASN A 53 9.73 5.77 -1.95
N LYS A 54 9.89 7.09 -2.04
CA LYS A 54 11.20 7.74 -1.81
C LYS A 54 11.64 7.61 -0.35
N SER A 55 10.67 7.67 0.56
CA SER A 55 10.90 7.63 2.00
C SER A 55 10.71 6.24 2.63
N ALA A 56 11.02 5.18 1.88
CA ALA A 56 10.81 3.79 2.32
C ALA A 56 11.62 3.40 3.58
N HIS A 57 12.68 4.14 3.88
CA HIS A 57 13.53 3.98 5.07
C HIS A 57 12.86 4.44 6.37
N LEU A 58 11.76 5.19 6.30
CA LEU A 58 11.10 5.71 7.50
C LEU A 58 10.49 4.60 8.36
N PRO A 59 10.35 4.80 9.67
CA PRO A 59 9.66 3.86 10.55
C PRO A 59 8.22 3.58 10.07
N LYS A 60 7.79 2.33 10.22
CA LYS A 60 6.43 1.86 9.82
C LYS A 60 5.31 2.75 10.33
N LYS A 61 5.41 3.18 11.59
CA LYS A 61 4.43 4.07 12.23
C LYS A 61 4.33 5.41 11.48
N MET A 62 5.47 6.02 11.15
CA MET A 62 5.50 7.31 10.45
C MET A 62 4.90 7.21 9.04
N GLN A 63 5.17 6.12 8.31
CA GLN A 63 4.56 5.90 6.99
C GLN A 63 3.02 5.75 7.11
N TYR A 64 2.55 5.03 8.12
CA TYR A 64 1.12 4.90 8.38
C TYR A 64 0.46 6.23 8.80
N ASP A 65 1.10 6.97 9.71
CA ASP A 65 0.62 8.26 10.21
C ASP A 65 0.56 9.30 9.09
N PHE A 66 1.48 9.25 8.13
CA PHE A 66 1.39 10.07 6.92
C PHE A 66 0.11 9.77 6.14
N TYR A 67 -0.17 8.51 5.81
CA TYR A 67 -1.36 8.18 5.02
C TYR A 67 -2.68 8.49 5.72
N ILE A 68 -2.79 8.18 7.02
CA ILE A 68 -4.04 8.40 7.76
C ILE A 68 -4.37 9.89 7.86
N ASN A 69 -3.37 10.75 8.01
CA ASN A 69 -3.54 12.20 8.16
C ASN A 69 -3.60 12.96 6.82
N SER A 70 -2.87 12.51 5.79
CA SER A 70 -2.82 13.21 4.51
C SER A 70 -3.96 12.85 3.55
N LEU A 71 -4.39 11.58 3.52
CA LEU A 71 -5.44 11.16 2.58
C LEU A 71 -6.83 11.56 3.09
N LYS A 72 -7.70 12.04 2.21
CA LYS A 72 -9.12 12.27 2.56
C LYS A 72 -9.89 10.94 2.65
N PRO A 73 -10.91 10.82 3.54
CA PRO A 73 -11.75 9.63 3.62
C PRO A 73 -12.51 9.39 2.30
N ARG A 74 -12.28 8.24 1.64
CA ARG A 74 -12.98 7.79 0.43
C ARG A 74 -12.97 6.27 0.34
N LYS A 75 -13.96 5.68 -0.33
CA LYS A 75 -13.97 4.23 -0.59
C LYS A 75 -12.98 3.89 -1.72
N ARG A 76 -11.84 3.33 -1.34
CA ARG A 76 -10.75 2.92 -2.26
C ARG A 76 -10.66 1.40 -2.31
N PHE A 77 -10.98 0.82 -3.46
CA PHE A 77 -10.75 -0.59 -3.75
C PHE A 77 -10.33 -0.74 -5.22
N SER A 78 -9.22 -1.42 -5.47
CA SER A 78 -8.70 -1.70 -6.80
C SER A 78 -8.15 -3.12 -6.80
N PRO A 79 -8.57 -3.98 -7.75
CA PRO A 79 -7.94 -5.27 -7.93
C PRO A 79 -6.48 -5.08 -8.37
N TRP A 80 -5.61 -6.01 -7.99
CA TRP A 80 -4.23 -5.97 -8.45
C TRP A 80 -4.20 -6.25 -9.95
N ALA A 81 -3.56 -5.37 -10.72
CA ALA A 81 -3.29 -5.60 -12.12
C ALA A 81 -2.50 -6.91 -12.26
N ARG A 82 -3.07 -7.87 -12.98
CA ARG A 82 -2.38 -9.09 -13.36
C ARG A 82 -1.56 -8.78 -14.61
N LYS A 83 -0.33 -9.29 -14.66
CA LYS A 83 0.48 -9.22 -15.88
C LYS A 83 -0.14 -10.18 -16.88
N ASP A 84 -0.49 -9.70 -18.07
CA ASP A 84 -0.77 -10.58 -19.19
C ASP A 84 0.55 -11.22 -19.63
N SER A 85 0.63 -12.55 -19.62
CA SER A 85 1.78 -13.26 -20.19
C SER A 85 1.65 -13.23 -21.70
N ILE A 86 2.70 -12.73 -22.36
CA ILE A 86 2.84 -12.85 -23.80
C ILE A 86 3.87 -13.96 -24.00
N ASP A 87 3.38 -15.18 -24.22
CA ASP A 87 4.23 -16.38 -24.27
C ASP A 87 5.32 -16.28 -25.36
N TYR A 88 5.05 -15.52 -26.43
CA TYR A 88 6.01 -15.28 -27.52
C TYR A 88 7.24 -14.47 -27.09
N LEU A 89 7.13 -13.63 -26.06
CA LEU A 89 8.23 -12.80 -25.57
C LEU A 89 9.29 -13.65 -24.84
N ASP A 90 8.86 -14.73 -24.18
CA ASP A 90 9.76 -15.66 -23.51
C ASP A 90 10.57 -16.48 -24.54
N VAL A 91 9.96 -16.86 -25.67
CA VAL A 91 10.65 -17.55 -26.78
C VAL A 91 11.71 -16.65 -27.43
N VAL A 92 11.39 -15.37 -27.66
CA VAL A 92 12.36 -14.40 -28.21
C VAL A 92 13.53 -14.20 -27.24
N LYS A 93 13.26 -14.13 -25.93
CA LYS A 93 14.30 -14.01 -24.92
C LYS A 93 15.20 -15.24 -24.86
N GLU A 94 14.64 -16.45 -24.94
CA GLU A 94 15.43 -17.68 -24.95
C GLU A 94 16.36 -17.76 -26.17
N TYR A 95 15.89 -17.29 -27.33
CA TYR A 95 16.67 -17.31 -28.56
C TYR A 95 17.76 -16.22 -28.63
N TYR A 96 17.48 -15.00 -28.14
CA TYR A 96 18.38 -13.85 -28.28
C TYR A 96 19.17 -13.46 -27.01
N GLY A 97 18.81 -13.97 -25.82
CA GLY A 97 19.48 -13.68 -24.54
C GLY A 97 18.94 -12.46 -23.80
#